data_AF-A0A2M7LQH5-F1
#
_entry.id   AF-A0A2M7LQH5-F1
#
_cell.length_a   1.000
_cell.length_b   1.000
_cell.length_c   1.000
_cell.angle_alpha   90.00
_cell.angle_beta   90.00
_cell.angle_gamma   90.00
#
_symmetry.space_group_name_H-M   'P 1'
#
loop_
_entity.id
_entity.type
_entity.pdbx_description
1 polymer ?
#
loop_
_entity_poly.entity_id
_entity_poly.type
_entity_poly.pdbx_seq_one_letter_code
_entity_poly.pdbx_strand_id
1 'polypeptide(L)'
;QGKRVLLIWDGAPWHRGEVREYLKKETEKKWKLEIMYFPPYSPDLNPQEHVWKQAKEKTTKNSEEDFDTKLLNFYKYITKTKFKTNFLSKYL
;
A
#
# COMPACT_ATOMS: atom_id res chain seq x y z
N GLN A 1 11.08 -25.29 1.70
CA GLN A 1 11.58 -24.06 1.02
C GLN A 1 10.76 -22.87 1.51
N GLY A 2 11.39 -21.77 1.92
CA GLY A 2 10.68 -20.55 2.36
C GLY A 2 10.02 -19.83 1.18
N LYS A 3 8.86 -19.19 1.41
CA LYS A 3 8.15 -18.40 0.39
C LYS A 3 8.97 -17.15 0.05
N ARG A 4 9.08 -16.84 -1.26
CA ARG A 4 9.63 -15.56 -1.73
C ARG A 4 8.54 -14.50 -1.68
N VAL A 5 8.88 -13.31 -1.20
CA VAL A 5 7.98 -12.16 -1.16
C VAL A 5 8.70 -10.97 -1.76
N LEU A 6 8.06 -10.33 -2.73
CA LEU A 6 8.49 -9.03 -3.24
C LEU A 6 7.67 -7.94 -2.54
N LEU A 7 8.34 -7.11 -1.75
CA LEU A 7 7.78 -5.91 -1.15
C LEU A 7 8.04 -4.73 -2.07
N ILE A 8 6.97 -4.08 -2.52
CA ILE A 8 7.04 -2.88 -3.35
C ILE A 8 6.72 -1.70 -2.47
N TRP A 9 7.65 -0.75 -2.34
CA TRP A 9 7.63 0.22 -1.25
C TRP A 9 7.95 1.64 -1.72
N ASP A 10 7.29 2.64 -1.14
CA ASP A 10 7.55 4.04 -1.45
C ASP A 10 8.83 4.54 -0.75
N GLY A 11 9.43 5.57 -1.32
CA GLY A 11 10.75 6.06 -0.92
C GLY A 11 10.78 6.96 0.33
N ALA A 12 9.75 6.92 1.18
CA ALA A 12 9.65 7.80 2.35
C ALA A 12 10.88 7.69 3.27
N PRO A 13 11.38 8.79 3.84
CA PRO A 13 12.64 8.78 4.59
C PRO A 13 12.68 7.78 5.76
N TRP A 14 11.56 7.60 6.45
CA TRP A 14 11.45 6.68 7.59
C TRP A 14 11.54 5.19 7.19
N HIS A 15 11.45 4.85 5.91
CA HIS A 15 11.67 3.49 5.40
C HIS A 15 13.16 3.10 5.34
N ARG A 16 14.07 4.05 5.53
CA ARG A 16 15.53 3.82 5.38
C ARG A 16 16.26 3.52 6.69
N GLY A 17 15.56 3.55 7.82
CA GLY A 17 16.13 3.34 9.16
C GLY A 17 15.93 1.92 9.70
N GLU A 18 15.57 1.82 10.98
CA GLU A 18 15.43 0.56 11.73
C GLU A 18 14.53 -0.48 11.04
N VAL A 19 13.48 -0.03 10.35
CA VAL A 19 12.57 -0.91 9.61
C VAL A 19 13.32 -1.70 8.53
N ARG A 20 14.27 -1.08 7.81
CA ARG A 20 15.07 -1.76 6.79
C ARG A 20 15.95 -2.86 7.39
N GLU A 21 16.56 -2.57 8.54
CA GLU A 21 17.39 -3.54 9.26
C GLU A 21 16.56 -4.70 9.81
N TYR A 22 15.36 -4.42 10.30
CA TYR A 22 14.41 -5.46 10.71
C TYR A 22 14.02 -6.36 9.53
N LEU A 23 13.62 -5.79 8.40
CA LEU A 23 13.23 -6.54 7.20
C LEU A 23 14.37 -7.43 6.69
N LYS A 24 15.62 -6.93 6.74
CA LYS A 24 16.81 -7.71 6.38
C LYS A 24 16.96 -8.94 7.29
N LYS A 25 16.83 -8.78 8.61
CA LYS A 25 16.90 -9.90 9.57
C LYS A 25 15.80 -10.94 9.37
N GLU A 26 14.57 -10.52 9.06
CA GLU A 26 13.45 -11.45 8.80
C GLU A 26 13.64 -12.23 7.49
N THR A 27 14.35 -11.63 6.52
CA THR A 27 14.73 -12.27 5.25
C THR A 27 15.65 -13.48 5.46
N GLU A 28 16.49 -13.43 6.49
CA GLU A 28 17.44 -14.50 6.79
C GLU A 28 16.78 -15.66 7.57
N LYS A 29 15.69 -15.38 8.30
CA LYS A 29 15.08 -16.33 9.25
C LYS A 29 13.91 -17.13 8.67
N LYS A 30 13.01 -16.50 7.91
CA LYS A 30 11.69 -17.10 7.62
C LYS A 30 11.18 -16.87 6.20
N TRP A 31 11.53 -15.75 5.57
CA TRP A 31 11.02 -15.36 4.25
C TRP A 31 12.16 -15.00 3.33
N LYS A 32 12.04 -15.23 2.02
CA LYS A 32 12.99 -14.63 1.06
C LYS A 32 12.40 -13.31 0.58
N LEU A 33 12.51 -12.27 1.40
CA LEU A 33 12.01 -10.93 1.10
C LEU A 33 12.97 -10.20 0.16
N GLU A 34 12.42 -9.63 -0.90
CA GLU A 34 13.08 -8.70 -1.80
C GLU A 34 12.33 -7.37 -1.74
N ILE A 35 13.07 -6.24 -1.69
CA ILE A 35 12.45 -4.91 -1.61
C ILE A 35 12.73 -4.17 -2.91
N MET A 36 11.66 -3.76 -3.59
CA MET A 36 11.70 -2.90 -4.76
C MET A 36 11.08 -1.54 -4.41
N TYR A 37 11.81 -0.46 -4.65
CA TYR A 37 11.30 0.87 -4.40
C TYR A 37 10.57 1.44 -5.62
N PHE A 38 9.52 2.22 -5.38
CA PHE A 38 8.96 3.10 -6.40
C PHE A 38 9.98 4.19 -6.80
N PRO A 39 9.92 4.73 -8.04
CA PRO A 39 10.74 5.86 -8.41
C PRO A 39 10.28 7.06 -7.56
N PRO A 40 11.19 8.00 -7.25
CA PRO A 40 10.84 9.20 -6.49
C PRO A 40 9.64 9.91 -7.12
N TYR A 41 8.74 10.43 -6.28
CA TYR A 41 7.60 11.26 -6.69
C TYR A 41 6.67 10.61 -7.74
N SER A 42 6.53 9.29 -7.74
CA SER A 42 5.68 8.55 -8.70
C SER A 42 4.45 7.89 -8.04
N PRO A 43 3.53 8.66 -7.42
CA PRO A 43 2.35 8.10 -6.76
C PRO A 43 1.39 7.40 -7.74
N ASP A 44 1.43 7.78 -9.03
CA ASP A 44 0.66 7.16 -10.11
C ASP A 44 1.06 5.70 -10.39
N LEU A 45 2.28 5.31 -9.99
CA LEU A 45 2.75 3.94 -10.07
C LEU A 45 2.36 3.10 -8.84
N ASN A 46 1.99 3.74 -7.72
CA ASN A 46 1.57 3.04 -6.51
C ASN A 46 0.07 2.70 -6.58
N PRO A 47 -0.32 1.43 -6.71
CA PRO A 47 -1.74 1.04 -6.81
C PRO A 47 -2.56 1.46 -5.60
N GLN A 48 -1.92 1.55 -4.44
CA GLN A 48 -2.55 1.91 -3.18
C GLN A 48 -3.11 3.34 -3.21
N GLU A 49 -2.43 4.27 -3.90
CA GLU A 49 -2.91 5.64 -4.08
C GLU A 49 -4.23 5.67 -4.87
N HIS A 50 -4.39 4.80 -5.88
CA HIS A 50 -5.64 4.67 -6.63
C HIS A 50 -6.80 4.13 -5.79
N VAL A 51 -6.50 3.20 -4.86
CA VAL A 51 -7.49 2.68 -3.89
C VAL A 51 -7.92 3.81 -2.96
N TRP A 52 -6.96 4.54 -2.39
CA TRP A 52 -7.22 5.65 -1.48
C TRP A 52 -8.02 6.78 -2.12
N LYS A 53 -7.67 7.19 -3.34
CA LYS A 53 -8.40 8.20 -4.08
C LYS A 53 -9.86 7.81 -4.26
N GLN A 54 -10.13 6.61 -4.77
CA GLN A 54 -11.50 6.12 -4.98
C GLN A 54 -12.27 6.00 -3.68
N ALA A 55 -11.64 5.48 -2.62
CA ALA A 55 -12.27 5.35 -1.32
C ALA A 55 -12.65 6.70 -0.74
N LYS A 56 -11.72 7.66 -0.74
CA LYS A 56 -11.98 9.05 -0.31
C LYS A 56 -13.13 9.67 -1.09
N GLU A 57 -13.12 9.59 -2.41
CA GLU A 57 -14.18 10.13 -3.28
C GLU A 57 -15.57 9.53 -2.99
N LYS A 58 -15.62 8.28 -2.50
CA LYS A 58 -16.87 7.56 -2.21
C LYS A 58 -17.34 7.69 -0.77
N THR A 59 -16.44 7.85 0.20
CA THR A 59 -16.78 7.78 1.63
C THR A 59 -16.70 9.12 2.35
N THR A 60 -16.19 10.18 1.72
CA THR A 60 -15.97 11.48 2.40
C THR A 60 -16.74 12.65 1.78
N LYS A 61 -17.63 12.41 0.81
CA LYS A 61 -18.42 13.49 0.21
C LYS A 61 -19.48 14.00 1.19
N ASN A 62 -19.34 15.27 1.59
CA ASN A 62 -20.35 16.09 2.27
C ASN A 62 -21.05 15.42 3.45
N SER A 63 -20.28 14.86 4.39
CA SER A 63 -20.88 14.29 5.60
C SER A 63 -20.39 14.98 6.87
N GLU A 64 -21.36 15.49 7.65
CA GLU A 64 -21.20 15.91 9.04
C GLU A 64 -21.00 14.70 9.99
N GLU A 65 -20.92 13.48 9.43
CA GLU A 65 -20.69 12.24 10.16
C GLU A 65 -19.39 12.28 10.98
N ASP A 66 -19.43 11.61 12.12
CA ASP A 66 -18.28 11.40 13.00
C ASP A 66 -17.20 10.53 12.32
N PHE A 67 -16.02 10.49 12.95
CA PHE A 67 -14.87 9.75 12.44
C PHE A 67 -15.11 8.24 12.33
N ASP A 68 -15.81 7.64 13.30
CA ASP A 68 -16.02 6.20 13.36
C ASP A 68 -16.95 5.72 12.25
N THR A 69 -18.00 6.49 11.98
CA THR A 69 -18.92 6.26 10.85
C THR A 69 -18.16 6.33 9.53
N LYS A 70 -17.29 7.33 9.35
CA LYS A 70 -16.44 7.48 8.15
C LYS A 70 -15.44 6.33 8.01
N LEU A 71 -14.80 5.92 9.11
CA LEU A 71 -13.85 4.81 9.13
C LEU A 71 -14.55 3.49 8.76
N LEU A 72 -15.73 3.24 9.30
CA LEU A 72 -16.53 2.06 8.99
C LEU A 72 -16.95 2.03 7.52
N ASN A 73 -17.40 3.16 6.97
CA ASN A 73 -17.79 3.28 5.57
C ASN A 73 -16.58 3.08 4.64
N PHE A 74 -15.44 3.68 4.97
CA PHE A 74 -14.17 3.47 4.26
C PHE A 74 -13.78 1.99 4.26
N TYR A 75 -13.76 1.35 5.44
CA TYR A 75 -13.42 -0.06 5.59
C TYR A 75 -14.36 -0.98 4.79
N LYS A 76 -15.67 -0.76 4.87
CA LYS A 76 -16.67 -1.50 4.07
C LYS A 76 -16.43 -1.33 2.57
N TYR A 77 -16.06 -0.13 2.12
CA TYR A 77 -15.80 0.14 0.71
C TYR A 77 -14.55 -0.59 0.22
N ILE A 78 -13.40 -0.46 0.91
CA ILE A 78 -12.14 -1.06 0.45
C ILE A 78 -12.16 -2.60 0.49
N THR A 79 -12.93 -3.20 1.41
CA THR A 79 -13.00 -4.66 1.55
C THR A 79 -13.95 -5.31 0.53
N LYS A 80 -15.00 -4.59 0.09
CA LYS A 80 -15.98 -5.10 -0.87
C LYS A 80 -15.66 -4.74 -2.32
N THR A 81 -14.77 -3.78 -2.55
CA THR A 81 -14.47 -3.27 -3.89
C THR A 81 -13.26 -3.97 -4.49
N LYS A 82 -13.43 -4.53 -5.70
CA LYS A 82 -12.29 -4.96 -6.53
C LYS A 82 -11.77 -3.76 -7.31
N PHE A 83 -10.58 -3.27 -6.94
CA PHE A 83 -9.94 -2.15 -7.60
C PHE A 83 -9.18 -2.62 -8.84
N LYS A 84 -9.53 -2.07 -10.00
CA LYS A 84 -8.78 -2.32 -11.23
C LYS A 84 -7.46 -1.55 -11.17
N THR A 85 -6.37 -2.21 -11.54
CA THR A 85 -5.05 -1.60 -11.64
C THR A 85 -4.32 -2.17 -12.85
N ASN A 86 -3.56 -1.33 -13.55
CA ASN A 86 -2.64 -1.70 -14.62
C ASN A 86 -1.18 -1.72 -14.14
N PHE A 87 -0.99 -1.78 -12.82
CA PHE A 87 0.31 -1.73 -12.18
C PHE A 87 1.31 -2.73 -12.75
N LEU A 88 0.94 -4.01 -12.78
CA LEU A 88 1.85 -5.05 -13.26
C LEU A 88 2.25 -4.80 -14.71
N SER A 89 1.33 -4.34 -15.57
CA SER A 89 1.64 -4.02 -16.97
C SER A 89 2.44 -2.71 -17.18
N LYS A 90 2.49 -1.83 -16.18
CA LYS A 90 3.26 -0.57 -16.26
C LYS A 90 4.63 -0.68 -15.61
N TYR A 91 4.77 -1.58 -14.64
CA TYR A 91 5.93 -1.65 -13.75
C TYR A 91 6.76 -2.92 -13.93
N LEU A 92 6.18 -3.97 -14.52
CA LEU A 92 6.87 -5.17 -15.02
C LEU A 92 6.74 -5.22 -16.54
#